data_AF-A0A7S4VA82-F1
#
_entry.id   AF-A0A7S4VA82-F1
#
_cell.length_a   1.000
_cell.length_b   1.000
_cell.length_c   1.000
_cell.angle_alpha   90.00
_cell.angle_beta   90.00
_cell.angle_gamma   90.00
#
_symmetry.space_group_name_H-M   'P 1'
#
loop_
_entity.id
_entity.type
_entity.pdbx_description
1 polymer ?
#
loop_
_entity_poly.entity_id
_entity_poly.type
_entity_poly.pdbx_seq_one_letter_code
_entity_poly.pdbx_strand_id
1 'polypeptide(L)'
;LDTADSYYAGPGGSAEASSPHYVERVIAEALRTFDGDASAVRVCTKGGMQRIDSTSRGWRPRACSRLAVRRMIEESHEALGGKRPLDIFMLHHTDTLTGGQLEDALQEMQEAVREGKVLCLGLANATVGNLEVAARLGVEIAAVQNQYSLWQREAEAPKPTGAASSSRKGVLDWCAARGVAFMPYGVLGGVQCRDGRRSLRRDFPALLEIAARKQTSPEALVLAWMRHRCPAIVHIVGARSRQHVLDAAHARRLRLTPQEVDAISELKPSRGPQKTPAVPDELQFVCLEPGSLASASTELIGDFKVDLRQLAEQTGVEISLDTESDRFILRGHADKRSAAVQRLE
;
A
#
# COMPACT_ATOMS: atom_id res chain seq x y z
N LEU A 1 -6.88 7.69 3.58
CA LEU A 1 -6.75 7.47 2.12
C LEU A 1 -5.47 8.14 1.64
N ASP A 2 -4.70 7.50 0.77
CA ASP A 2 -3.45 8.03 0.23
C ASP A 2 -3.56 8.18 -1.29
N THR A 3 -3.21 9.36 -1.81
CA THR A 3 -3.28 9.72 -3.24
C THR A 3 -2.13 10.65 -3.62
N ALA A 4 -2.11 11.16 -4.85
CA ALA A 4 -1.22 12.22 -5.31
C ALA A 4 -1.85 12.99 -6.48
N ASP A 5 -1.39 14.23 -6.71
CA ASP A 5 -1.71 15.05 -7.88
C ASP A 5 -1.46 14.31 -9.20
N SER A 6 -0.47 13.43 -9.14
CA SER A 6 0.00 12.65 -10.25
C SER A 6 -0.68 11.29 -10.31
N TYR A 7 -1.79 10.97 -9.64
CA TYR A 7 -2.43 9.66 -9.80
C TYR A 7 -3.59 9.70 -10.83
N TYR A 8 -3.53 8.75 -11.78
CA TYR A 8 -4.38 8.63 -12.97
C TYR A 8 -4.95 7.21 -13.04
N ALA A 9 -6.03 6.98 -13.81
CA ALA A 9 -6.58 5.64 -14.02
C ALA A 9 -5.61 4.70 -14.77
N GLY A 10 -4.70 5.27 -15.57
CA GLY A 10 -3.74 4.56 -16.41
C GLY A 10 -4.08 4.63 -17.90
N PRO A 11 -3.27 3.97 -18.76
CA PRO A 11 -3.49 3.98 -20.22
C PRO A 11 -4.82 3.31 -20.59
N GLY A 12 -5.57 3.89 -21.53
CA GLY A 12 -6.82 3.32 -22.07
C GLY A 12 -8.11 3.82 -21.42
N GLY A 13 -8.05 4.82 -20.53
CA GLY A 13 -9.23 5.50 -19.98
C GLY A 13 -9.68 6.72 -20.80
N SER A 14 -10.75 7.39 -20.36
CA SER A 14 -11.19 8.67 -20.92
C SER A 14 -10.11 9.76 -20.80
N ALA A 15 -10.28 10.89 -21.51
CA ALA A 15 -9.37 12.03 -21.39
C ALA A 15 -9.23 12.51 -19.93
N GLU A 16 -10.32 12.48 -19.17
CA GLU A 16 -10.33 12.79 -17.74
C GLU A 16 -9.54 11.78 -16.90
N ALA A 17 -9.65 10.49 -17.22
CA ALA A 17 -8.92 9.40 -16.57
C ALA A 17 -7.39 9.47 -16.80
N SER A 18 -6.97 10.29 -17.78
CA SER A 18 -5.58 10.57 -18.15
C SER A 18 -5.14 11.99 -17.80
N SER A 19 -5.90 12.70 -16.97
CA SER A 19 -5.59 14.06 -16.49
C SER A 19 -5.06 14.09 -15.03
N PRO A 20 -4.22 15.08 -14.67
CA PRO A 20 -3.78 15.25 -13.28
C PRO A 20 -4.97 15.36 -12.31
N HIS A 21 -4.71 15.00 -11.06
CA HIS A 21 -5.68 15.02 -9.96
C HIS A 21 -6.89 14.09 -10.14
N TYR A 22 -6.84 13.13 -11.07
CA TYR A 22 -7.95 12.21 -11.31
C TYR A 22 -8.33 11.42 -10.05
N VAL A 23 -7.35 10.78 -9.39
CA VAL A 23 -7.65 9.99 -8.18
C VAL A 23 -8.04 10.87 -7.00
N GLU A 24 -7.56 12.12 -6.92
CA GLU A 24 -8.04 13.09 -5.94
C GLU A 24 -9.53 13.40 -6.12
N ARG A 25 -9.99 13.64 -7.36
CA ARG A 25 -11.41 13.84 -7.64
C ARG A 25 -12.25 12.59 -7.35
N VAL A 26 -11.73 11.39 -7.64
CA VAL A 26 -12.37 10.12 -7.24
C VAL A 26 -12.52 10.02 -5.72
N ILE A 27 -11.49 10.40 -4.96
CA ILE A 27 -11.57 10.43 -3.49
C ILE A 27 -12.56 11.48 -3.01
N ALA A 28 -12.59 12.67 -3.60
CA ALA A 28 -13.55 13.71 -3.27
C ALA A 28 -14.99 13.22 -3.45
N GLU A 29 -15.26 12.56 -4.58
CA GLU A 29 -16.57 11.96 -4.87
C GLU A 29 -16.91 10.83 -3.90
N ALA A 30 -15.95 9.95 -3.59
CA ALA A 30 -16.14 8.88 -2.61
C ALA A 30 -16.47 9.44 -1.23
N LEU A 31 -15.78 10.50 -0.77
CA LEU A 31 -16.07 11.14 0.51
C LEU A 31 -17.42 11.86 0.51
N ARG A 32 -17.82 12.44 -0.62
CA ARG A 32 -19.11 13.13 -0.76
C ARG A 32 -20.31 12.18 -0.73
N THR A 33 -20.12 10.97 -1.26
CA THR A 33 -21.16 9.93 -1.37
C THR A 33 -21.08 8.87 -0.28
N PHE A 34 -20.12 8.98 0.63
CA PHE A 34 -19.98 8.05 1.74
C PHE A 34 -21.06 8.31 2.80
N ASP A 35 -21.91 7.33 3.03
CA ASP A 35 -22.99 7.39 4.02
C ASP A 35 -22.51 7.34 5.49
N GLY A 36 -21.20 7.18 5.71
CA GLY A 36 -20.58 7.22 7.03
C GLY A 36 -19.98 8.58 7.40
N ASP A 37 -19.23 8.63 8.50
CA ASP A 37 -18.56 9.86 8.93
C ASP A 37 -17.30 10.14 8.09
N ALA A 38 -17.47 10.91 7.01
CA ALA A 38 -16.38 11.35 6.16
C ALA A 38 -15.36 12.26 6.90
N SER A 39 -15.74 12.89 8.02
CA SER A 39 -14.83 13.73 8.82
C SER A 39 -13.78 12.90 9.58
N ALA A 40 -14.07 11.62 9.85
CA ALA A 40 -13.12 10.67 10.41
C ALA A 40 -12.08 10.17 9.39
N VAL A 41 -12.28 10.42 8.09
CA VAL A 41 -11.38 9.95 7.02
C VAL A 41 -10.30 10.99 6.74
N ARG A 42 -9.05 10.65 7.05
CA ARG A 42 -7.89 11.48 6.70
C ARG A 42 -7.41 11.21 5.29
N VAL A 43 -7.15 12.25 4.51
CA VAL A 43 -6.61 12.18 3.15
C VAL A 43 -5.18 12.72 3.10
N CYS A 44 -4.27 11.87 2.66
CA CYS A 44 -2.90 12.23 2.34
C CYS A 44 -2.78 12.40 0.82
N THR A 45 -2.37 13.58 0.37
CA THR A 45 -2.01 13.83 -1.02
C THR A 45 -0.57 14.33 -1.15
N LYS A 46 -0.07 14.38 -2.39
CA LYS A 46 1.33 14.68 -2.69
C LYS A 46 1.44 15.46 -3.98
N GLY A 47 2.46 16.32 -4.03
CA GLY A 47 2.89 17.04 -5.23
C GLY A 47 4.37 16.83 -5.54
N GLY A 48 4.80 17.28 -6.71
CA GLY A 48 6.21 17.31 -7.10
C GLY A 48 6.61 16.24 -8.12
N MET A 49 5.64 15.45 -8.61
CA MET A 49 5.82 14.55 -9.74
C MET A 49 4.81 14.84 -10.84
N GLN A 50 5.15 14.46 -12.06
CA GLN A 50 4.22 14.49 -13.17
C GLN A 50 4.48 13.30 -14.09
N ARG A 51 3.46 12.88 -14.83
CA ARG A 51 3.67 11.91 -15.91
C ARG A 51 4.55 12.53 -17.00
N ILE A 52 5.31 11.67 -17.67
CA ILE A 52 6.07 12.08 -18.85
C ILE A 52 5.07 12.46 -19.97
N ASP A 53 4.00 11.68 -20.14
CA ASP A 53 2.86 11.98 -21.01
C ASP A 53 1.58 11.23 -20.55
N SER A 54 0.43 11.53 -21.16
CA SER A 54 -0.87 10.94 -20.81
C SER A 54 -0.97 9.43 -21.08
N THR A 55 -0.07 8.87 -21.88
CA THR A 55 -0.05 7.45 -22.27
C THR A 55 1.04 6.63 -21.58
N SER A 56 2.13 7.25 -21.14
CA SER A 56 3.27 6.56 -20.54
C SER A 56 3.08 6.23 -19.06
N ARG A 57 3.64 5.10 -18.62
CA ARG A 57 3.66 4.72 -17.19
C ARG A 57 4.79 5.41 -16.42
N GLY A 58 5.55 6.30 -17.08
CA GLY A 58 6.73 6.95 -16.53
C GLY A 58 6.41 8.24 -15.79
N TRP A 59 7.21 8.53 -14.77
CA TRP A 59 7.12 9.73 -13.94
C TRP A 59 8.40 10.53 -14.06
N ARG A 60 8.30 11.85 -13.94
CA ARG A 60 9.44 12.74 -13.79
C ARG A 60 9.18 13.77 -12.68
N PRO A 61 10.22 14.25 -11.99
CA PRO A 61 10.10 15.35 -11.05
C PRO A 61 9.53 16.61 -11.72
N ARG A 62 8.73 17.36 -10.96
CA ARG A 62 8.30 18.73 -11.29
C ARG A 62 9.19 19.71 -10.51
N ALA A 63 9.35 20.92 -11.04
CA ALA A 63 9.98 22.01 -10.29
C ALA A 63 9.23 22.24 -8.97
N CYS A 64 9.97 22.33 -7.86
CA CYS A 64 9.44 22.54 -6.51
C CYS A 64 9.90 23.90 -5.94
N SER A 65 9.84 24.97 -6.75
CA SER A 65 9.97 26.32 -6.22
C SER A 65 8.79 26.65 -5.31
N ARG A 66 8.92 27.68 -4.45
CA ARG A 66 7.84 28.14 -3.58
C ARG A 66 6.52 28.33 -4.32
N LEU A 67 6.54 29.08 -5.42
CA LEU A 67 5.34 29.30 -6.24
C LEU A 67 4.75 27.99 -6.79
N ALA A 68 5.60 27.04 -7.21
CA ALA A 68 5.13 25.77 -7.73
C ALA A 68 4.50 24.91 -6.63
N VAL A 69 5.09 24.86 -5.43
CA VAL A 69 4.55 24.14 -4.27
C VAL A 69 3.21 24.73 -3.84
N ARG A 70 3.10 26.07 -3.79
CA ARG A 70 1.84 26.75 -3.49
C ARG A 70 0.73 26.34 -4.46
N ARG A 71 1.02 26.36 -5.76
CA ARG A 71 0.07 25.92 -6.80
C ARG A 71 -0.33 24.46 -6.64
N MET A 72 0.63 23.57 -6.40
CA MET A 72 0.33 22.15 -6.19
C MET A 72 -0.63 21.93 -5.01
N ILE A 73 -0.44 22.66 -3.91
CA ILE A 73 -1.33 22.61 -2.74
C ILE A 73 -2.73 23.13 -3.10
N GLU A 74 -2.82 24.26 -3.79
CA GLU A 74 -4.10 24.88 -4.19
C GLU A 74 -4.87 24.00 -5.19
N GLU A 75 -4.20 23.45 -6.19
CA GLU A 75 -4.77 22.54 -7.20
C GLU A 75 -5.27 21.24 -6.55
N SER A 76 -4.47 20.62 -5.66
CA SER A 76 -4.89 19.44 -4.91
C SER A 76 -6.07 19.72 -3.96
N HIS A 77 -6.08 20.87 -3.30
CA HIS A 77 -7.19 21.29 -2.43
C HIS A 77 -8.49 21.43 -3.23
N GLU A 78 -8.44 22.08 -4.39
CA GLU A 78 -9.59 22.19 -5.30
C GLU A 78 -10.06 20.81 -5.79
N ALA A 79 -9.13 19.96 -6.24
CA ALA A 79 -9.46 18.62 -6.73
C ALA A 79 -10.06 17.71 -5.65
N LEU A 80 -9.69 17.92 -4.38
CA LEU A 80 -10.25 17.24 -3.21
C LEU A 80 -11.56 17.88 -2.71
N GLY A 81 -12.13 18.81 -3.48
CA GLY A 81 -13.44 19.41 -3.27
C GLY A 81 -13.43 20.78 -2.60
N GLY A 82 -12.26 21.28 -2.16
CA GLY A 82 -12.07 22.67 -1.75
C GLY A 82 -12.80 23.15 -0.50
N LYS A 83 -13.40 22.24 0.29
CA LYS A 83 -14.25 22.60 1.45
C LYS A 83 -13.52 22.64 2.79
N ARG A 84 -12.43 21.90 2.92
CA ARG A 84 -11.67 21.75 4.18
C ARG A 84 -10.17 21.67 3.88
N PRO A 85 -9.31 22.04 4.86
CA PRO A 85 -7.87 21.91 4.70
C PRO A 85 -7.45 20.49 4.32
N LEU A 86 -6.35 20.37 3.56
CA LEU A 86 -5.72 19.09 3.29
C LEU A 86 -5.23 18.48 4.61
N ASP A 87 -5.61 17.23 4.92
CA ASP A 87 -5.16 16.61 6.17
C ASP A 87 -3.64 16.42 6.17
N ILE A 88 -3.09 15.87 5.08
CA ILE A 88 -1.65 15.73 4.90
C ILE A 88 -1.27 16.09 3.47
N PHE A 89 -0.31 16.99 3.29
CA PHE A 89 0.36 17.24 2.01
C PHE A 89 1.83 16.80 2.08
N MET A 90 2.29 16.08 1.05
CA MET A 90 3.68 15.62 0.96
C MET A 90 4.41 16.05 -0.31
N LEU A 91 5.73 16.22 -0.22
CA LEU A 91 6.59 16.19 -1.40
C LEU A 91 6.82 14.74 -1.83
N HIS A 92 6.47 14.42 -3.08
CA HIS A 92 6.38 13.05 -3.57
C HIS A 92 7.77 12.40 -3.82
N HIS A 93 8.79 13.20 -4.17
CA HIS A 93 10.16 12.74 -4.43
C HIS A 93 11.20 13.70 -3.85
N THR A 94 11.31 13.68 -2.52
CA THR A 94 12.16 14.60 -1.75
C THR A 94 13.66 14.39 -2.04
N ASP A 95 14.05 13.14 -2.33
CA ASP A 95 15.44 12.77 -2.66
C ASP A 95 15.96 13.36 -3.98
N THR A 96 15.07 13.91 -4.81
CA THR A 96 15.44 14.55 -6.09
C THR A 96 15.73 16.04 -5.96
N LEU A 97 15.41 16.66 -4.82
CA LEU A 97 15.61 18.08 -4.58
C LEU A 97 17.06 18.35 -4.18
N THR A 98 17.70 19.28 -4.86
CA THR A 98 19.12 19.62 -4.65
C THR A 98 19.30 21.13 -4.50
N GLY A 99 20.42 21.58 -3.94
CA GLY A 99 20.82 23.00 -3.95
C GLY A 99 19.76 23.99 -3.44
N GLY A 100 19.34 23.88 -2.17
CA GLY A 100 18.41 24.82 -1.54
C GLY A 100 16.92 24.62 -1.88
N GLN A 101 16.62 23.83 -2.91
CA GLN A 101 15.24 23.59 -3.36
C GLN A 101 14.35 22.95 -2.29
N LEU A 102 14.92 22.09 -1.45
CA LEU A 102 14.20 21.46 -0.36
C LEU A 102 13.81 22.50 0.70
N GLU A 103 14.74 23.37 1.08
CA GLU A 103 14.49 24.45 2.03
C GLU A 103 13.37 25.38 1.55
N ASP A 104 13.41 25.81 0.28
CA ASP A 104 12.36 26.62 -0.32
C ASP A 104 10.99 25.93 -0.28
N ALA A 105 10.94 24.66 -0.70
CA ALA A 105 9.71 23.88 -0.71
C ALA A 105 9.13 23.71 0.70
N LEU A 106 9.99 23.39 1.69
CA LEU A 106 9.59 23.23 3.09
C LEU A 106 9.08 24.54 3.70
N GLN A 107 9.70 25.67 3.39
CA GLN A 107 9.23 26.98 3.85
C GLN A 107 7.84 27.30 3.31
N GLU A 108 7.56 27.01 2.04
CA GLU A 108 6.24 27.22 1.47
C GLU A 108 5.20 26.27 2.07
N MET A 109 5.54 24.99 2.25
CA MET A 109 4.66 24.03 2.93
C MET A 109 4.31 24.48 4.34
N GLN A 110 5.30 25.01 5.09
CA GLN A 110 5.08 25.56 6.41
C GLN A 110 4.16 26.78 6.39
N GLU A 111 4.26 27.63 5.36
CA GLU A 111 3.33 28.75 5.18
C GLU A 111 1.90 28.28 4.93
N ALA A 112 1.71 27.23 4.12
CA ALA A 112 0.39 26.65 3.89
C ALA A 112 -0.23 26.07 5.18
N VAL A 113 0.59 25.61 6.14
CA VAL A 113 0.12 25.23 7.48
C VAL A 113 -0.32 26.46 8.28
N ARG A 114 0.47 27.56 8.26
CA ARG A 114 0.10 28.81 8.95
C ARG A 114 -1.18 29.44 8.38
N GLU A 115 -1.35 29.37 7.05
CA GLU A 115 -2.57 29.80 6.35
C GLU A 115 -3.78 28.87 6.62
N GLY A 116 -3.57 27.72 7.30
CA GLY A 116 -4.61 26.74 7.58
C GLY A 116 -5.08 25.94 6.36
N LYS A 117 -4.34 25.97 5.24
CA LYS A 117 -4.64 25.20 4.02
C LYS A 117 -4.26 23.73 4.15
N VAL A 118 -3.26 23.43 4.97
CA VAL A 118 -2.76 22.08 5.22
C VAL A 118 -2.65 21.88 6.72
N LEU A 119 -3.10 20.72 7.24
CA LEU A 119 -3.02 20.43 8.67
C LEU A 119 -1.64 19.86 9.05
N CYS A 120 -1.16 18.88 8.28
CA CYS A 120 0.10 18.20 8.55
C CYS A 120 0.96 18.08 7.28
N LEU A 121 2.28 18.07 7.46
CA LEU A 121 3.23 17.92 6.38
C LEU A 121 3.87 16.53 6.39
N GLY A 122 4.22 16.05 5.21
CA GLY A 122 4.98 14.81 5.07
C GLY A 122 6.01 14.86 3.95
N LEU A 123 6.89 13.86 3.91
CA LEU A 123 7.89 13.72 2.85
C LEU A 123 7.90 12.29 2.33
N ALA A 124 7.85 12.12 1.01
CA ALA A 124 7.96 10.83 0.37
C ALA A 124 9.33 10.68 -0.33
N ASN A 125 9.79 9.44 -0.40
CA ASN A 125 11.13 9.07 -0.87
C ASN A 125 12.25 9.80 -0.13
N ALA A 126 12.01 10.19 1.13
CA ALA A 126 12.91 11.02 1.90
C ALA A 126 14.10 10.23 2.49
N THR A 127 15.20 10.93 2.70
CA THR A 127 16.37 10.43 3.44
C THR A 127 16.43 11.08 4.81
N VAL A 128 17.22 10.51 5.74
CA VAL A 128 17.51 11.17 7.03
C VAL A 128 18.05 12.59 6.82
N GLY A 129 18.85 12.82 5.77
CA GLY A 129 19.36 14.17 5.48
C GLY A 129 18.25 15.16 5.15
N ASN A 130 17.24 14.75 4.38
CA ASN A 130 16.08 15.61 4.10
C ASN A 130 15.27 15.91 5.37
N LEU A 131 15.11 14.91 6.24
CA LEU A 131 14.37 15.04 7.50
C LEU A 131 15.09 15.96 8.49
N GLU A 132 16.42 15.89 8.56
CA GLU A 132 17.23 16.82 9.37
C GLU A 132 17.22 18.26 8.82
N VAL A 133 17.06 18.43 7.50
CA VAL A 133 16.81 19.77 6.91
C VAL A 133 15.49 20.34 7.40
N ALA A 134 14.41 19.56 7.37
CA ALA A 134 13.11 19.99 7.90
C ALA A 134 13.18 20.32 9.39
N ALA A 135 13.80 19.46 10.20
CA ALA A 135 13.99 19.69 11.62
C ALA A 135 14.78 20.97 11.91
N ARG A 136 15.88 21.23 11.17
CA ARG A 136 16.68 22.45 11.30
C ARG A 136 15.89 23.72 10.98
N LEU A 137 14.96 23.65 10.02
CA LEU A 137 14.08 24.76 9.66
C LEU A 137 12.88 24.92 10.59
N GLY A 138 12.71 24.02 11.58
CA GLY A 138 11.53 24.00 12.45
C GLY A 138 10.24 23.58 11.74
N VAL A 139 10.36 22.86 10.61
CA VAL A 139 9.22 22.33 9.85
C VAL A 139 8.85 20.96 10.40
N GLU A 140 7.67 20.85 10.99
CA GLU A 140 7.20 19.61 11.60
C GLU A 140 6.72 18.63 10.53
N ILE A 141 7.36 17.46 10.48
CA ILE A 141 7.01 16.37 9.56
C ILE A 141 6.23 15.32 10.33
N ALA A 142 4.94 15.17 10.02
CA ALA A 142 4.06 14.20 10.67
C ALA A 142 4.17 12.79 10.08
N ALA A 143 4.56 12.68 8.80
CA ALA A 143 4.63 11.40 8.11
C ALA A 143 5.72 11.33 7.04
N VAL A 144 6.35 10.15 6.92
CA VAL A 144 7.33 9.81 5.90
C VAL A 144 6.85 8.61 5.09
N GLN A 145 6.81 8.75 3.76
CA GLN A 145 6.38 7.67 2.87
C GLN A 145 7.54 7.12 2.04
N ASN A 146 8.06 5.95 2.41
CA ASN A 146 9.21 5.31 1.76
C ASN A 146 8.92 3.85 1.37
N GLN A 147 9.71 3.31 0.43
CA GLN A 147 9.58 1.92 0.06
C GLN A 147 10.01 1.01 1.19
N TYR A 148 9.17 0.05 1.54
CA TYR A 148 9.50 -0.93 2.55
C TYR A 148 8.69 -2.22 2.37
N SER A 149 9.38 -3.36 2.29
CA SER A 149 8.79 -4.70 2.07
C SER A 149 9.81 -5.79 2.39
N LEU A 150 9.42 -7.07 2.37
CA LEU A 150 10.39 -8.17 2.50
C LEU A 150 11.54 -8.10 1.47
N TRP A 151 11.28 -7.57 0.27
CA TRP A 151 12.31 -7.36 -0.75
C TRP A 151 13.12 -6.06 -0.59
N GLN A 152 12.60 -5.07 0.13
CA GLN A 152 13.21 -3.75 0.27
C GLN A 152 13.28 -3.35 1.73
N ARG A 153 14.44 -3.59 2.34
CA ARG A 153 14.71 -3.41 3.76
C ARG A 153 15.66 -2.25 4.06
N GLU A 154 15.97 -1.42 3.05
CA GLU A 154 16.96 -0.35 3.19
C GLU A 154 16.61 0.62 4.34
N ALA A 155 15.32 0.98 4.50
CA ALA A 155 14.87 1.95 5.49
C ALA A 155 15.24 1.58 6.94
N GLU A 156 15.38 0.29 7.22
CA GLU A 156 15.76 -0.25 8.54
C GLU A 156 17.26 -0.39 8.74
N ALA A 157 18.04 -0.46 7.66
CA ALA A 157 19.46 -0.64 7.81
C ALA A 157 20.06 0.64 8.42
N PRO A 158 20.98 0.53 9.39
CA PRO A 158 21.65 1.69 9.95
C PRO A 158 22.35 2.46 8.84
N LYS A 159 22.33 3.80 8.92
CA LYS A 159 23.01 4.66 7.95
C LYS A 159 24.50 4.73 8.29
N PRO A 160 25.40 4.13 7.48
CA PRO A 160 26.83 4.23 7.75
C PRO A 160 27.32 5.65 7.45
N THR A 161 28.44 6.02 8.06
CA THR A 161 29.19 7.22 7.70
C THR A 161 29.59 7.15 6.21
N GLY A 162 29.40 8.24 5.47
CA GLY A 162 29.71 8.30 4.04
C GLY A 162 28.70 7.63 3.10
N ALA A 163 27.55 7.16 3.59
CA ALA A 163 26.46 6.71 2.71
C ALA A 163 26.06 7.80 1.72
N ALA A 164 25.67 7.41 0.49
CA ALA A 164 25.14 8.33 -0.50
C ALA A 164 24.02 9.20 0.08
N SER A 165 23.96 10.47 -0.32
CA SER A 165 22.96 11.42 0.17
C SER A 165 21.53 10.97 -0.13
N SER A 166 21.33 10.19 -1.19
CA SER A 166 20.06 9.57 -1.59
C SER A 166 19.70 8.29 -0.83
N SER A 167 20.56 7.79 0.05
CA SER A 167 20.29 6.57 0.82
C SER A 167 19.19 6.80 1.85
N ARG A 168 18.25 5.85 1.89
CA ARG A 168 17.10 5.85 2.79
C ARG A 168 17.36 5.06 4.08
N LYS A 169 18.60 4.59 4.28
CA LYS A 169 19.04 3.92 5.51
C LYS A 169 18.80 4.79 6.74
N GLY A 170 18.36 4.17 7.83
CA GLY A 170 18.07 4.79 9.11
C GLY A 170 16.78 5.61 9.16
N VAL A 171 16.01 5.71 8.07
CA VAL A 171 14.77 6.49 8.08
C VAL A 171 13.71 5.86 8.98
N LEU A 172 13.63 4.52 9.06
CA LEU A 172 12.64 3.87 9.92
C LEU A 172 12.90 4.16 11.40
N ASP A 173 14.17 4.03 11.83
CA ASP A 173 14.59 4.33 13.20
C ASP A 173 14.42 5.81 13.53
N TRP A 174 14.73 6.70 12.58
CA TRP A 174 14.52 8.13 12.73
C TRP A 174 13.05 8.45 13.00
N CYS A 175 12.14 7.84 12.24
CA CYS A 175 10.70 8.01 12.41
C CYS A 175 10.23 7.47 13.77
N ALA A 176 10.66 6.26 14.12
CA ALA A 176 10.33 5.63 15.39
C ALA A 176 10.75 6.48 16.61
N ALA A 177 11.97 7.01 16.58
CA ALA A 177 12.53 7.80 17.67
C ALA A 177 11.84 9.15 17.89
N ARG A 178 11.11 9.65 16.88
CA ARG A 178 10.46 10.97 16.90
C ARG A 178 8.93 10.91 16.86
N GLY A 179 8.35 9.70 16.87
CA GLY A 179 6.90 9.53 16.75
C GLY A 179 6.34 9.95 15.40
N VAL A 180 7.17 10.00 14.35
CA VAL A 180 6.75 10.36 12.99
C VAL A 180 6.20 9.12 12.30
N ALA A 181 5.01 9.21 11.70
CA ALA A 181 4.40 8.05 11.04
C ALA A 181 5.23 7.61 9.84
N PHE A 182 5.56 6.32 9.76
CA PHE A 182 6.21 5.73 8.60
C PHE A 182 5.16 5.01 7.73
N MET A 183 4.94 5.49 6.52
CA MET A 183 3.96 4.95 5.58
C MET A 183 4.67 4.11 4.52
N PRO A 184 4.77 2.78 4.67
CA PRO A 184 5.51 1.96 3.72
C PRO A 184 4.72 1.78 2.42
N TYR A 185 5.29 2.14 1.27
CA TYR A 185 4.73 1.78 -0.03
C TYR A 185 5.37 0.51 -0.60
N GLY A 186 4.64 -0.16 -1.50
CA GLY A 186 5.13 -1.39 -2.15
C GLY A 186 5.25 -2.58 -1.20
N VAL A 187 4.50 -2.57 -0.10
CA VAL A 187 4.53 -3.56 0.98
C VAL A 187 4.40 -5.02 0.51
N LEU A 188 3.63 -5.25 -0.56
CA LEU A 188 3.41 -6.57 -1.17
C LEU A 188 4.14 -6.72 -2.53
N GLY A 189 5.24 -5.99 -2.74
CA GLY A 189 6.06 -6.07 -3.95
C GLY A 189 5.82 -4.95 -4.98
N GLY A 190 4.81 -4.10 -4.76
CA GLY A 190 4.56 -2.89 -5.54
C GLY A 190 4.38 -3.12 -7.04
N VAL A 191 4.88 -2.20 -7.87
CA VAL A 191 4.76 -2.29 -9.34
C VAL A 191 5.35 -3.58 -9.90
N GLN A 192 6.40 -4.13 -9.28
CA GLN A 192 7.02 -5.37 -9.72
C GLN A 192 6.15 -6.61 -9.44
N CYS A 193 5.23 -6.54 -8.47
CA CYS A 193 4.21 -7.57 -8.31
C CYS A 193 3.18 -7.49 -9.45
N ARG A 194 2.79 -6.28 -9.85
CA ARG A 194 1.81 -6.05 -10.92
C ARG A 194 2.28 -6.56 -12.29
N ASP A 195 3.58 -6.50 -12.56
CA ASP A 195 4.16 -6.99 -13.82
C ASP A 195 4.75 -8.41 -13.71
N GLY A 196 4.48 -9.12 -12.62
CA GLY A 196 4.87 -10.53 -12.42
C GLY A 196 6.34 -10.76 -12.03
N ARG A 197 7.16 -9.70 -11.96
CA ARG A 197 8.58 -9.82 -11.57
C ARG A 197 8.78 -10.19 -10.11
N ARG A 198 7.83 -9.87 -9.23
CA ARG A 198 7.79 -10.30 -7.83
C ARG A 198 6.51 -11.09 -7.55
N SER A 199 6.61 -12.08 -6.69
CA SER A 199 5.45 -12.79 -6.15
C SER A 199 5.79 -13.25 -4.74
N LEU A 200 4.98 -12.89 -3.75
CA LEU A 200 5.19 -13.35 -2.37
C LEU A 200 5.29 -14.88 -2.30
N ARG A 201 4.48 -15.55 -3.11
CA ARG A 201 4.29 -16.99 -3.07
C ARG A 201 5.50 -17.70 -3.67
N ARG A 202 5.98 -17.22 -4.82
CA ARG A 202 7.16 -17.74 -5.51
C ARG A 202 8.46 -17.38 -4.79
N ASP A 203 8.57 -16.13 -4.35
CA ASP A 203 9.82 -15.59 -3.83
C ASP A 203 10.05 -15.96 -2.36
N PHE A 204 8.99 -16.28 -1.60
CA PHE A 204 9.05 -16.63 -0.18
C PHE A 204 8.19 -17.86 0.17
N PRO A 205 8.53 -19.07 -0.30
CA PRO A 205 7.75 -20.28 -0.03
C PRO A 205 7.59 -20.58 1.47
N ALA A 206 8.64 -20.34 2.28
CA ALA A 206 8.58 -20.52 3.73
C ALA A 206 7.57 -19.58 4.42
N LEU A 207 7.25 -18.42 3.82
CA LEU A 207 6.16 -17.56 4.32
C LEU A 207 4.80 -18.26 4.19
N LEU A 208 4.60 -19.08 3.14
CA LEU A 208 3.36 -19.82 2.91
C LEU A 208 3.15 -20.89 3.96
N GLU A 209 4.22 -21.55 4.41
CA GLU A 209 4.17 -22.55 5.49
C GLU A 209 3.76 -21.90 6.82
N ILE A 210 4.27 -20.71 7.12
CA ILE A 210 3.86 -19.93 8.29
C ILE A 210 2.38 -19.51 8.15
N ALA A 211 1.99 -19.05 6.96
CA ALA A 211 0.62 -18.63 6.65
C ALA A 211 -0.38 -19.78 6.84
N ALA A 212 -0.05 -20.97 6.34
CA ALA A 212 -0.87 -22.17 6.47
C ALA A 212 -1.06 -22.57 7.94
N ARG A 213 0.03 -22.64 8.72
CA ARG A 213 -0.05 -22.97 10.16
C ARG A 213 -0.87 -21.96 10.97
N LYS A 214 -0.80 -20.68 10.61
CA LYS A 214 -1.58 -19.61 11.23
C LYS A 214 -2.99 -19.46 10.66
N GLN A 215 -3.35 -20.25 9.65
CA GLN A 215 -4.56 -20.08 8.89
C GLN A 215 -4.75 -18.59 8.52
N THR A 216 -3.87 -18.01 7.72
CA THR A 216 -4.00 -16.62 7.25
C THR A 216 -3.40 -16.46 5.86
N SER A 217 -3.64 -15.33 5.19
CA SER A 217 -2.93 -15.02 3.94
C SER A 217 -1.48 -14.59 4.19
N PRO A 218 -0.55 -14.89 3.27
CA PRO A 218 0.82 -14.38 3.30
C PRO A 218 0.87 -12.85 3.35
N GLU A 219 -0.05 -12.18 2.66
CA GLU A 219 -0.17 -10.72 2.64
C GLU A 219 -0.47 -10.18 4.05
N ALA A 220 -1.44 -10.78 4.75
CA ALA A 220 -1.77 -10.37 6.11
C ALA A 220 -0.61 -10.65 7.10
N LEU A 221 0.17 -11.73 6.90
CA LEU A 221 1.39 -11.97 7.67
C LEU A 221 2.45 -10.90 7.45
N VAL A 222 2.70 -10.47 6.21
CA VAL A 222 3.68 -9.40 5.93
C VAL A 222 3.28 -8.11 6.64
N LEU A 223 2.00 -7.74 6.56
CA LEU A 223 1.49 -6.56 7.24
C LEU A 223 1.57 -6.68 8.76
N ALA A 224 1.22 -7.85 9.32
CA ALA A 224 1.37 -8.11 10.75
C ALA A 224 2.84 -8.02 11.19
N TRP A 225 3.74 -8.64 10.43
CA TRP A 225 5.19 -8.63 10.67
C TRP A 225 5.75 -7.20 10.69
N MET A 226 5.37 -6.36 9.72
CA MET A 226 5.82 -4.96 9.68
C MET A 226 5.45 -4.18 10.95
N ARG A 227 4.30 -4.43 11.58
CA ARG A 227 3.93 -3.76 12.84
C ARG A 227 4.90 -4.07 13.99
N HIS A 228 5.52 -5.25 13.97
CA HIS A 228 6.57 -5.62 14.94
C HIS A 228 7.92 -4.97 14.62
N ARG A 229 8.12 -4.45 13.41
CA ARG A 229 9.37 -3.81 12.99
C ARG A 229 9.47 -2.37 13.48
N CYS A 230 8.35 -1.65 13.47
CA CYS A 230 8.30 -0.29 13.98
C CYS A 230 6.85 0.08 14.35
N PRO A 231 6.60 0.55 15.58
CA PRO A 231 5.26 0.95 16.01
C PRO A 231 4.74 2.19 15.27
N ALA A 232 5.61 2.98 14.65
CA ALA A 232 5.24 4.15 13.87
C ALA A 232 4.71 3.79 12.46
N ILE A 233 4.69 2.51 12.08
CA ILE A 233 4.23 2.09 10.76
C ILE A 233 2.70 2.27 10.62
N VAL A 234 2.30 3.03 9.59
CA VAL A 234 0.91 3.18 9.14
C VAL A 234 0.78 2.60 7.74
N HIS A 235 0.14 1.44 7.61
CA HIS A 235 0.04 0.74 6.33
C HIS A 235 -0.77 1.50 5.29
N ILE A 236 -0.20 1.66 4.10
CA ILE A 236 -0.88 2.10 2.88
C ILE A 236 -0.96 0.94 1.90
N VAL A 237 -2.04 0.16 2.01
CA VAL A 237 -2.25 -1.03 1.18
C VAL A 237 -3.11 -0.67 -0.02
N GLY A 238 -2.57 -0.89 -1.23
CA GLY A 238 -3.36 -0.83 -2.45
C GLY A 238 -4.19 -2.11 -2.61
N ALA A 239 -5.50 -1.97 -2.77
CA ALA A 239 -6.42 -3.08 -3.01
C ALA A 239 -7.02 -2.98 -4.42
N ARG A 240 -7.30 -4.14 -5.04
CA ARG A 240 -7.99 -4.23 -6.35
C ARG A 240 -9.23 -5.14 -6.31
N SER A 241 -9.50 -5.71 -5.15
CA SER A 241 -10.69 -6.52 -4.86
C SER A 241 -11.11 -6.22 -3.43
N ARG A 242 -12.38 -6.50 -3.13
CA ARG A 242 -12.91 -6.41 -1.76
C ARG A 242 -12.09 -7.29 -0.81
N GLN A 243 -11.74 -8.51 -1.25
CA GLN A 243 -10.95 -9.43 -0.43
C GLN A 243 -9.59 -8.85 0.00
N HIS A 244 -8.87 -8.12 -0.87
CA HIS A 244 -7.60 -7.51 -0.48
C HIS A 244 -7.77 -6.47 0.65
N VAL A 245 -8.90 -5.76 0.68
CA VAL A 245 -9.22 -4.81 1.76
C VAL A 245 -9.46 -5.57 3.06
N LEU A 246 -10.24 -6.66 3.01
CA LEU A 246 -10.54 -7.51 4.17
C LEU A 246 -9.28 -8.15 4.75
N ASP A 247 -8.39 -8.70 3.90
CA ASP A 247 -7.12 -9.28 4.33
C ASP A 247 -6.22 -8.24 5.02
N ALA A 248 -6.13 -7.03 4.46
CA ALA A 248 -5.37 -5.93 5.05
C ALA A 248 -5.94 -5.52 6.41
N ALA A 249 -7.28 -5.50 6.55
CA ALA A 249 -7.94 -5.22 7.82
C ALA A 249 -7.71 -6.34 8.85
N HIS A 250 -7.73 -7.61 8.41
CA HIS A 250 -7.47 -8.78 9.25
C HIS A 250 -6.04 -8.77 9.83
N ALA A 251 -5.06 -8.25 9.07
CA ALA A 251 -3.67 -8.15 9.52
C ALA A 251 -3.49 -7.44 10.88
N ARG A 252 -4.40 -6.53 11.24
CA ARG A 252 -4.41 -5.84 12.55
C ARG A 252 -4.66 -6.78 13.72
N ARG A 253 -5.44 -7.84 13.51
CA ARG A 253 -5.85 -8.81 14.54
C ARG A 253 -4.81 -9.92 14.73
N LEU A 254 -4.00 -10.19 13.70
CA LEU A 254 -2.94 -11.18 13.79
C LEU A 254 -1.93 -10.85 14.89
N ARG A 255 -1.48 -11.89 15.59
CA ARG A 255 -0.41 -11.85 16.60
C ARG A 255 0.69 -12.78 16.14
N LEU A 256 1.91 -12.27 16.09
CA LEU A 256 3.11 -13.04 15.79
C LEU A 256 3.89 -13.23 17.08
N THR A 257 4.40 -14.44 17.32
CA THR A 257 5.38 -14.66 18.39
C THR A 257 6.71 -14.03 17.99
N PRO A 258 7.62 -13.75 18.95
CA PRO A 258 8.98 -13.29 18.62
C PRO A 258 9.68 -14.21 17.62
N GLN A 259 9.53 -15.54 17.79
CA GLN A 259 10.14 -16.53 16.89
C GLN A 259 9.58 -16.44 15.47
N GLU A 260 8.28 -16.16 15.31
CA GLU A 260 7.68 -15.98 13.98
C GLU A 260 8.11 -14.66 13.34
N VAL A 261 8.25 -13.59 14.14
CA VAL A 261 8.80 -12.32 13.66
C VAL A 261 10.23 -12.53 13.16
N ASP A 262 11.07 -13.23 13.92
CA ASP A 262 12.45 -13.52 13.54
C ASP A 262 12.51 -14.40 12.28
N ALA A 263 11.73 -15.48 12.24
CA ALA A 263 11.65 -16.36 11.08
C ALA A 263 11.24 -15.61 9.80
N ILE A 264 10.23 -14.73 9.87
CA ILE A 264 9.81 -13.91 8.71
C ILE A 264 10.91 -12.89 8.35
N SER A 265 11.60 -12.35 9.36
CA SER A 265 12.64 -11.34 9.17
C SER A 265 13.88 -11.89 8.45
N GLU A 266 14.19 -13.16 8.66
CA GLU A 266 15.32 -13.87 8.06
C GLU A 266 15.03 -14.35 6.63
N LEU A 267 13.77 -14.32 6.19
CA LEU A 267 13.39 -14.71 4.84
C LEU A 267 14.14 -13.88 3.81
N LYS A 268 14.81 -14.59 2.90
CA LYS A 268 15.42 -14.02 1.70
C LYS A 268 14.63 -14.46 0.48
N PRO A 269 14.48 -13.60 -0.53
CA PRO A 269 13.84 -14.01 -1.76
C PRO A 269 14.66 -15.15 -2.37
N SER A 270 14.00 -16.26 -2.72
CA SER A 270 14.58 -17.29 -3.58
C SER A 270 15.07 -16.61 -4.87
N ARG A 271 16.35 -16.76 -5.23
CA ARG A 271 17.06 -15.93 -6.23
C ARG A 271 16.27 -15.68 -7.54
N GLY A 272 16.01 -14.40 -7.85
CA GLY A 272 15.96 -13.78 -9.19
C GLY A 272 14.81 -14.15 -10.15
N PRO A 273 14.46 -13.27 -11.12
CA PRO A 273 13.32 -13.46 -12.01
C PRO A 273 13.60 -14.59 -13.00
N GLN A 274 13.06 -15.78 -12.76
CA GLN A 274 12.87 -16.75 -13.83
C GLN A 274 11.73 -16.26 -14.73
N LYS A 275 11.95 -16.24 -16.06
CA LYS A 275 10.83 -16.36 -17.00
C LYS A 275 10.15 -17.67 -16.62
N THR A 276 8.97 -17.58 -16.03
CA THR A 276 8.21 -18.75 -15.59
C THR A 276 7.92 -19.64 -16.81
N PRO A 277 8.36 -20.92 -16.84
CA PRO A 277 7.48 -21.95 -17.38
C PRO A 277 6.24 -21.97 -16.48
N ALA A 278 5.06 -22.19 -17.06
CA ALA A 278 3.81 -22.27 -16.30
C ALA A 278 3.98 -23.20 -15.08
N VAL A 279 3.77 -22.66 -13.87
CA VAL A 279 3.82 -23.45 -12.63
C VAL A 279 2.52 -24.25 -12.54
N PRO A 280 2.56 -25.58 -12.32
CA PRO A 280 1.38 -26.37 -12.01
C PRO A 280 0.88 -26.09 -10.57
N ASP A 281 -0.45 -26.03 -10.44
CA ASP A 281 -1.29 -26.16 -9.24
C ASP A 281 -0.92 -25.34 -7.97
N GLU A 282 -1.47 -24.12 -7.89
CA GLU A 282 -1.45 -23.29 -6.69
C GLU A 282 -2.84 -23.21 -6.01
N LEU A 283 -2.81 -22.95 -4.69
CA LEU A 283 -3.94 -22.96 -3.74
C LEU A 283 -4.37 -21.51 -3.40
N GLN A 284 -5.67 -21.22 -3.37
CA GLN A 284 -6.25 -19.91 -3.04
C GLN A 284 -7.33 -20.07 -1.96
N PHE A 285 -7.29 -19.23 -0.93
CA PHE A 285 -8.31 -19.20 0.12
C PHE A 285 -9.31 -18.06 -0.13
N VAL A 286 -10.59 -18.32 0.11
CA VAL A 286 -11.63 -17.29 0.24
C VAL A 286 -12.16 -17.39 1.65
N CYS A 287 -11.92 -16.35 2.46
CA CYS A 287 -12.36 -16.31 3.86
C CYS A 287 -13.78 -15.75 3.93
N LEU A 288 -14.64 -16.41 4.70
CA LEU A 288 -15.99 -15.96 5.00
C LEU A 288 -16.01 -15.14 6.30
N GLU A 289 -17.16 -14.54 6.59
CA GLU A 289 -17.40 -13.92 7.90
C GLU A 289 -17.22 -14.96 9.02
N PRO A 290 -16.50 -14.63 10.11
CA PRO A 290 -16.28 -15.57 11.20
C PRO A 290 -17.57 -16.12 11.80
N GLY A 291 -17.65 -17.44 11.95
CA GLY A 291 -18.81 -18.17 12.47
C GLY A 291 -19.94 -18.38 11.47
N SER A 292 -19.80 -17.93 10.22
CA SER A 292 -20.84 -18.07 9.19
C SER A 292 -21.14 -19.53 8.82
N LEU A 293 -20.12 -20.40 8.75
CA LEU A 293 -20.31 -21.82 8.49
C LEU A 293 -20.71 -22.58 9.76
N ALA A 294 -20.16 -22.19 10.93
CA ALA A 294 -20.48 -22.84 12.20
C ALA A 294 -21.94 -22.58 12.65
N SER A 295 -22.52 -21.45 12.24
CA SER A 295 -23.93 -21.09 12.52
C SER A 295 -24.92 -21.51 11.42
N ALA A 296 -24.42 -22.00 10.28
CA ALA A 296 -25.25 -22.47 9.18
C ALA A 296 -25.90 -23.83 9.50
N SER A 297 -27.13 -24.04 9.01
CA SER A 297 -27.77 -25.35 9.12
C SER A 297 -27.05 -26.40 8.27
N THR A 298 -27.12 -27.66 8.67
CA THR A 298 -26.52 -28.77 7.91
C THR A 298 -27.09 -28.86 6.49
N GLU A 299 -28.36 -28.51 6.32
CA GLU A 299 -29.05 -28.45 5.03
C GLU A 299 -28.46 -27.34 4.14
N LEU A 300 -28.27 -26.14 4.68
CA LEU A 300 -27.65 -25.02 3.95
C LEU A 300 -26.21 -25.34 3.53
N ILE A 301 -25.42 -25.97 4.42
CA ILE A 301 -24.06 -26.42 4.08
C ILE A 301 -24.09 -27.52 2.99
N GLY A 302 -25.11 -28.37 3.01
CA GLY A 302 -25.34 -29.41 2.02
C GLY A 302 -25.59 -28.83 0.64
N ASP A 303 -26.54 -27.91 0.52
CA ASP A 303 -26.88 -27.21 -0.72
C ASP A 303 -25.67 -26.44 -1.25
N PHE A 304 -24.99 -25.70 -0.37
CA PHE A 304 -23.81 -24.93 -0.74
C PHE A 304 -22.67 -25.81 -1.28
N LYS A 305 -22.49 -27.04 -0.74
CA LYS A 305 -21.50 -28.00 -1.28
C LYS A 305 -21.86 -28.50 -2.68
N VAL A 306 -23.14 -28.56 -3.03
CA VAL A 306 -23.58 -28.92 -4.39
C VAL A 306 -23.21 -27.80 -5.36
N ASP A 307 -23.48 -26.54 -5.00
CA ASP A 307 -23.13 -25.37 -5.81
C ASP A 307 -21.61 -25.25 -6.01
N LEU A 308 -20.82 -25.48 -4.96
CA LEU A 308 -19.36 -25.49 -5.05
C LEU A 308 -18.83 -26.57 -6.00
N ARG A 309 -19.44 -27.76 -6.04
CA ARG A 309 -19.06 -28.82 -7.00
C ARG A 309 -19.39 -28.41 -8.42
N GLN A 310 -20.57 -27.83 -8.64
CA GLN A 310 -20.94 -27.36 -9.98
C GLN A 310 -20.01 -26.25 -10.46
N LEU A 311 -19.66 -25.31 -9.58
CA LEU A 311 -18.69 -24.25 -9.89
C LEU A 311 -17.30 -24.83 -10.19
N ALA A 312 -16.86 -25.82 -9.42
CA ALA A 312 -15.59 -26.52 -9.62
C ALA A 312 -15.52 -27.15 -11.02
N GLU A 313 -16.59 -27.83 -11.45
CA GLU A 313 -16.70 -28.43 -12.78
C GLU A 313 -16.68 -27.37 -13.89
N GLN A 314 -17.45 -26.28 -13.73
CA GLN A 314 -17.53 -25.21 -14.74
C GLN A 314 -16.22 -24.46 -14.93
N THR A 315 -15.46 -24.28 -13.85
CA THR A 315 -14.22 -23.50 -13.86
C THR A 315 -12.99 -24.36 -14.07
N GLY A 316 -13.09 -25.67 -13.86
CA GLY A 316 -11.95 -26.60 -13.88
C GLY A 316 -11.00 -26.32 -12.72
N VAL A 317 -11.54 -25.99 -11.55
CA VAL A 317 -10.84 -25.67 -10.29
C VAL A 317 -11.39 -26.62 -9.22
N GLU A 318 -10.53 -27.24 -8.43
CA GLU A 318 -10.97 -28.00 -7.26
C GLU A 318 -11.36 -27.01 -6.15
N ILE A 319 -12.57 -27.14 -5.60
CA ILE A 319 -13.05 -26.27 -4.51
C ILE A 319 -13.41 -27.14 -3.32
N SER A 320 -12.83 -26.85 -2.16
CA SER A 320 -13.14 -27.51 -0.89
C SER A 320 -13.52 -26.51 0.20
N LEU A 321 -14.33 -26.96 1.15
CA LEU A 321 -14.87 -26.15 2.25
C LEU A 321 -14.18 -26.54 3.56
N ASP A 322 -13.57 -25.57 4.22
CA ASP A 322 -13.08 -25.68 5.60
C ASP A 322 -14.08 -24.98 6.53
N THR A 323 -14.90 -25.80 7.19
CA THR A 323 -15.93 -25.35 8.13
C THR A 323 -15.38 -24.93 9.49
N GLU A 324 -14.17 -25.34 9.86
CA GLU A 324 -13.54 -24.95 11.12
C GLU A 324 -12.96 -23.54 11.03
N SER A 325 -12.45 -23.17 9.85
CA SER A 325 -11.77 -21.89 9.62
C SER A 325 -12.59 -20.88 8.79
N ASP A 326 -13.86 -21.18 8.50
CA ASP A 326 -14.78 -20.38 7.67
C ASP A 326 -14.20 -20.04 6.28
N ARG A 327 -13.75 -21.05 5.50
CA ARG A 327 -13.02 -20.81 4.23
C ARG A 327 -13.39 -21.73 3.07
N PHE A 328 -13.28 -21.20 1.86
CA PHE A 328 -13.09 -21.99 0.64
C PHE A 328 -11.62 -22.15 0.32
N ILE A 329 -11.24 -23.33 -0.17
CA ILE A 329 -9.90 -23.67 -0.63
C ILE A 329 -10.02 -24.06 -2.11
N LEU A 330 -9.43 -23.26 -2.99
CA LEU A 330 -9.46 -23.43 -4.43
C LEU A 330 -8.09 -23.90 -4.95
N ARG A 331 -8.02 -24.98 -5.73
CA ARG A 331 -6.79 -25.49 -6.37
C ARG A 331 -6.99 -25.60 -7.89
N GLY A 332 -6.00 -25.22 -8.68
CA GLY A 332 -6.07 -25.29 -10.15
C GLY A 332 -5.32 -24.14 -10.82
N HIS A 333 -5.58 -23.81 -12.08
CA HIS A 333 -4.89 -22.73 -12.79
C HIS A 333 -5.30 -21.33 -12.27
N ALA A 334 -4.37 -20.38 -12.14
CA ALA A 334 -4.60 -19.07 -11.50
C ALA A 334 -5.75 -18.25 -12.12
N ASP A 335 -5.84 -18.21 -13.45
CA ASP A 335 -6.93 -17.50 -14.15
C ASP A 335 -8.30 -18.14 -13.88
N LYS A 336 -8.32 -19.47 -13.82
CA LYS A 336 -9.53 -20.25 -13.53
C LYS A 336 -9.98 -20.06 -12.09
N ARG A 337 -9.04 -20.02 -11.14
CA ARG A 337 -9.33 -19.70 -9.72
C ARG A 337 -9.88 -18.28 -9.57
N SER A 338 -9.32 -17.31 -10.29
CA SER A 338 -9.83 -15.93 -10.28
C SER A 338 -11.26 -15.85 -10.81
N ALA A 339 -11.57 -16.57 -11.90
CA ALA A 339 -12.92 -16.69 -12.42
C ALA A 339 -13.88 -17.41 -11.46
N ALA A 340 -13.40 -18.44 -10.75
CA ALA A 340 -14.17 -19.13 -9.72
C ALA A 340 -14.48 -18.21 -8.53
N VAL A 341 -13.50 -17.43 -8.04
CA VAL A 341 -13.72 -16.45 -6.96
C VAL A 341 -14.73 -15.38 -7.37
N GLN A 342 -14.67 -14.86 -8.60
CA GLN A 342 -15.66 -13.90 -9.10
C GLN A 342 -17.09 -14.44 -9.15
N ARG A 343 -17.27 -15.76 -9.21
CA ARG A 343 -18.59 -16.40 -9.18
C ARG A 343 -19.02 -16.82 -7.77
N LEU A 344 -18.08 -16.86 -6.82
CA LEU A 344 -18.35 -17.08 -5.40
C LEU A 344 -18.76 -15.79 -4.68
N GLU A 345 -18.20 -14.63 -5.09
CA GLU A 345 -18.57 -13.29 -4.59
C GLU A 345 -19.99 -12.87 -5.03
#